data_AF-A0A560UXT7-F1
#
_entry.id   AF-A0A560UXT7-F1
#
_cell.length_a   1.000
_cell.length_b   1.000
_cell.length_c   1.000
_cell.angle_alpha   90.00
_cell.angle_beta   90.00
_cell.angle_gamma   90.00
#
_symmetry.space_group_name_H-M   'P 1'
#
loop_
_entity.id
_entity.type
_entity.pdbx_description
1 polymer ?
#
loop_
_entity_poly.entity_id
_entity_poly.type
_entity_poly.pdbx_seq_one_letter_code
_entity_poly.pdbx_strand_id
1 'polypeptide(L)' 'MLRTAIPARPSSGAPLRCAEPRSLLMLHIVSDAVRAAALAPSDRVALDIAGDALRRLADLARAEVSHG' A
#
# COMPACT_ATOMS: atom_id res chain seq x y z
N MET A 1 -41.65 -16.15 -18.94
CA MET A 1 -40.89 -15.18 -18.11
C MET A 1 -39.42 -15.54 -18.19
N LEU A 2 -38.64 -14.84 -19.03
CA LEU A 2 -37.21 -15.10 -19.22
C LEU A 2 -36.40 -14.41 -18.10
N ARG A 3 -35.71 -15.19 -17.26
CA ARG A 3 -34.68 -14.67 -16.33
C ARG A 3 -33.37 -14.55 -17.10
N THR A 4 -32.96 -13.33 -17.43
CA THR A 4 -31.63 -13.05 -17.97
C THR A 4 -30.59 -13.30 -16.88
N ALA A 5 -29.69 -14.26 -17.14
CA ALA A 5 -28.52 -14.48 -16.30
C ALA A 5 -27.62 -13.24 -16.39
N ILE A 6 -27.28 -12.67 -15.23
CA ILE A 6 -26.28 -11.60 -15.12
C ILE A 6 -24.93 -12.24 -15.45
N PRO A 7 -24.19 -11.81 -16.49
CA PRO A 7 -22.86 -12.31 -16.72
C PRO A 7 -21.95 -11.87 -15.56
N ALA A 8 -21.23 -12.84 -15.00
CA ALA A 8 -20.25 -12.62 -13.94
C ALA A 8 -19.26 -11.54 -14.38
N ARG A 9 -18.96 -10.57 -13.50
CA ARG A 9 -17.91 -9.58 -13.74
C ARG A 9 -16.63 -10.34 -14.13
N PRO A 10 -15.94 -9.97 -15.21
CA PRO A 10 -14.60 -10.48 -15.44
C PRO A 10 -13.75 -10.03 -14.26
N SER A 11 -13.36 -10.98 -13.42
CA SER A 11 -12.24 -10.83 -12.50
C SER A 11 -11.04 -10.48 -13.37
N SER A 12 -10.77 -9.19 -13.52
CA SER A 12 -9.59 -8.66 -14.17
C SER A 12 -8.39 -9.09 -13.33
N GLY A 13 -7.95 -10.32 -13.57
CA GLY A 13 -6.72 -10.91 -13.07
C GLY A 13 -5.53 -10.26 -13.77
N ALA A 14 -5.45 -8.94 -13.75
CA ALA A 14 -4.13 -8.33 -13.74
C ALA A 14 -3.50 -8.85 -12.44
N PRO A 15 -2.37 -9.59 -12.47
CA PRO A 15 -1.61 -9.77 -11.26
C PRO A 15 -1.36 -8.35 -10.76
N LEU A 16 -1.87 -8.04 -9.56
CA LEU A 16 -1.39 -6.89 -8.83
C LEU A 16 0.13 -7.07 -8.91
N ARG A 17 0.84 -6.15 -9.57
CA ARG A 17 2.30 -6.15 -9.55
C ARG A 17 2.85 -6.09 -8.10
N CYS A 18 1.95 -5.94 -7.14
CA CYS A 18 2.06 -6.11 -5.70
C CYS A 18 2.15 -7.57 -5.18
N ALA A 19 2.26 -8.60 -6.03
CA ALA A 19 2.34 -10.00 -5.60
C ALA A 19 3.74 -10.43 -5.12
N GLU A 20 4.71 -9.52 -5.07
CA GLU A 20 6.02 -9.77 -4.47
C GLU A 20 5.96 -9.48 -2.96
N PRO A 21 6.51 -10.33 -2.08
CA PRO A 21 6.47 -10.12 -0.62
C PRO A 21 6.93 -8.71 -0.17
N ARG A 22 7.87 -8.11 -0.90
CA ARG A 22 8.38 -6.74 -0.64
C ARG A 22 7.40 -5.65 -1.00
N SER A 23 6.65 -5.82 -2.10
CA SER A 23 5.61 -4.88 -2.49
C SER A 23 4.42 -4.90 -1.50
N LEU A 24 4.14 -6.04 -0.87
CA LEU A 24 3.20 -6.13 0.26
C LEU A 24 3.73 -5.39 1.51
N LEU A 25 5.03 -5.47 1.81
CA LEU A 25 5.64 -4.73 2.92
C LEU A 25 5.54 -3.22 2.71
N MET A 26 5.85 -2.72 1.51
CA MET A 26 5.68 -1.30 1.17
C MET A 26 4.23 -0.84 1.34
N LEU A 27 3.27 -1.63 0.86
CA LEU A 27 1.85 -1.33 1.01
C LEU A 27 1.41 -1.31 2.48
N HIS A 28 1.91 -2.20 3.33
CA HIS A 28 1.64 -2.16 4.76
C HIS A 28 2.19 -0.90 5.41
N ILE A 29 3.45 -0.53 5.14
CA ILE A 29 4.06 0.70 5.67
C ILE A 29 3.22 1.93 5.32
N VAL A 30 2.80 2.05 4.05
CA VAL A 30 1.98 3.17 3.59
C VAL A 30 0.58 3.14 4.21
N SER A 31 -0.07 1.98 4.24
CA SER A 31 -1.44 1.85 4.75
C SER A 31 -1.53 2.18 6.24
N ASP A 32 -0.56 1.72 7.03
CA ASP A 32 -0.49 2.00 8.46
C ASP A 32 -0.22 3.49 8.71
N ALA A 33 0.70 4.09 7.95
CA ALA A 33 1.04 5.50 8.08
C ALA A 33 -0.15 6.40 7.73
N VAL A 34 -0.87 6.11 6.63
CA VAL A 34 -2.06 6.87 6.23
C VAL A 34 -3.16 6.76 7.28
N ARG A 35 -3.40 5.56 7.82
CA ARG A 35 -4.38 5.36 8.89
C ARG A 35 -4.02 6.14 10.14
N ALA A 36 -2.77 6.08 10.58
CA ALA A 36 -2.30 6.79 11.77
C ALA A 36 -2.32 8.30 11.58
N ALA A 37 -1.89 8.81 10.42
CA ALA A 37 -1.92 10.23 10.09
C ALA A 37 -3.35 10.79 10.03
N ALA A 38 -4.31 10.01 9.52
CA ALA A 38 -5.72 10.41 9.50
C ALA A 38 -6.34 10.54 10.90
N LEU A 39 -5.75 9.91 11.91
CA LEU A 39 -6.17 9.97 13.31
C LEU A 39 -5.31 10.93 14.15
N ALA A 40 -4.36 11.64 13.53
CA ALA A 40 -3.44 12.51 14.24
C ALA A 40 -4.14 13.75 14.81
N PRO A 41 -3.75 14.23 16.01
CA PRO A 41 -4.38 15.39 16.65
C PRO A 41 -3.97 16.73 16.04
N SER A 42 -3.00 16.75 15.13
CA SER A 42 -2.57 17.94 14.40
C SER A 42 -1.83 17.56 13.12
N ASP A 43 -1.77 18.50 12.17
CA ASP A 43 -1.02 18.34 10.92
C ASP A 43 0.45 18.05 11.16
N ARG A 44 1.05 18.62 12.22
CA ARG A 44 2.45 18.38 12.56
C ARG A 44 2.69 16.91 12.91
N VAL A 45 1.81 16.32 13.73
CA VAL A 45 1.91 14.90 14.09
C VAL A 45 1.64 14.01 12.88
N ALA A 46 0.71 14.39 12.00
CA ALA A 46 0.46 13.66 10.74
C ALA A 46 1.70 13.66 9.83
N LEU A 47 2.40 14.79 9.72
CA LEU A 47 3.63 14.92 8.93
C LEU A 47 4.79 14.13 9.54
N ASP A 48 4.93 14.10 10.87
CA ASP A 48 5.94 13.28 11.55
C ASP A 48 5.72 11.78 11.25
N ILE A 49 4.46 11.31 11.35
CA ILE A 49 4.08 9.92 11.00
C ILE A 49 4.41 9.60 9.53
N ALA A 50 4.07 10.51 8.62
CA ALA A 50 4.35 10.33 7.20
C ALA A 50 5.87 10.33 6.92
N GLY A 51 6.63 11.19 7.59
CA GLY A 51 8.08 11.26 7.49
C GLY A 51 8.77 9.96 7.95
N ASP A 52 8.32 9.39 9.06
CA ASP A 52 8.81 8.11 9.56
C ASP A 52 8.54 6.96 8.58
N ALA A 53 7.37 6.96 7.94
CA ALA A 53 7.04 5.97 6.92
C ALA A 53 7.94 6.10 5.67
N LEU A 54 8.17 7.33 5.20
CA LEU A 54 9.08 7.61 4.08
C LEU A 54 10.51 7.18 4.39
N ARG A 55 10.97 7.40 5.62
CA ARG A 55 12.30 6.95 6.06
C ARG A 55 12.44 5.43 5.95
N ARG A 56 11.45 4.67 6.44
CA ARG A 56 11.45 3.19 6.35
C ARG A 56 11.42 2.70 4.90
N LEU A 57 10.66 3.35 4.03
CA LEU A 57 10.63 3.03 2.61
C LEU A 57 11.98 3.31 1.93
N ALA A 58 12.64 4.42 2.28
CA ALA A 58 13.98 4.73 1.78
C ALA A 58 15.01 3.70 2.23
N ASP A 59 14.95 3.24 3.48
CA ASP A 59 15.84 2.19 3.99
C ASP A 59 15.61 0.86 3.25
N LEU A 60 14.35 0.50 2.99
CA LEU A 60 14.01 -0.67 2.18
C LEU A 60 14.57 -0.56 0.76
N ALA A 61 14.37 0.58 0.09
CA ALA A 61 14.87 0.81 -1.27
C ALA A 61 16.41 0.78 -1.35
N ARG A 62 17.10 1.37 -0.36
CA ARG A 62 18.57 1.28 -0.28
C ARG A 62 19.05 -0.15 -0.09
N ALA A 63 18.36 -0.93 0.75
CA ALA A 63 18.67 -2.34 0.93
C ALA A 63 18.49 -3.12 -0.38
N GLU A 64 17.46 -2.81 -1.18
CA GLU A 64 17.28 -3.43 -2.49
C GLU A 64 18.42 -3.09 -3.45
N VAL A 65 18.83 -1.83 -3.54
CA VAL A 65 19.98 -1.41 -4.38
C VAL A 65 21.29 -2.07 -3.94
N SER A 66 21.47 -2.31 -2.64
CA SER A 66 22.71 -2.88 -2.12
C SER A 66 22.82 -4.41 -2.26
N HIS A 67 21.69 -5.11 -2.38
CA HIS A 67 21.64 -6.59 -2.50
C HIS A 67 21.15 -7.06 -3.88
N GLY A 68 20.85 -6.13 -4.79
CA GLY A 68 20.40 -6.38 -6.16
C GLY A 68 21.56 -6.55 -7.14
#